data_AF-A0A0M0JXX8-F1
#
_entry.id   AF-A0A0M0JXX8-F1
#
_cell.length_a   1.000
_cell.length_b   1.000
_cell.length_c   1.000
_cell.angle_alpha   90.00
_cell.angle_beta   90.00
_cell.angle_gamma   90.00
#
_symmetry.space_group_name_H-M   'P 1'
#
loop_
_entity.id
_entity.type
_entity.pdbx_description
1 polymer ?
#
loop_
_entity_poly.entity_id
_entity_poly.type
_entity_poly.pdbx_seq_one_letter_code
_entity_poly.pdbx_strand_id
1 'polypeptide(L)'
;MALVLTTATLVLTTAPAPLRRHSIQSIRCCSVKRQVYEYMHTMTKYDYLWKDNKKAAYNAFMSKDPSLEDFEAELKKYDLVEHEIMRIPQKHNIGAIALETLALKTALSTEAKTWKKQYAQNLHGQARTELTTITEWIEKHTRYLKRELNDLDDVRVAVGYLAAIREKETMLDWEFGPILDKYSLLTKYNVDIPKEETDQVDDLEYAWRRLKTVANGVNEHLGAYQMQYKKTPVRNVRMFVVDVAQFRSDFEANGPGMPPLEANERLRKFQRLYEERGRKFEAYSAGEALFGLPLTTYPELEKTKEELGLLSKLYDLFTTMLDTITGYNDMHWADVCGFTIGPKDPESNILIMVKKLEVFQLGIKKMPKELRGWDAYLELKKMVDEFLETLPLVEQLANPSLRERHWKALETLTGKKLEVTLESFMLKDLLDAGILQVSEDVEEIASLAVKELAIEGKLDAIADDCAVRALTFTPFKTRGNIILNTGATAELMEGLEEAQMGLGSVLASRFVIPFKEKATLWVEQLSVIGETLEQWVAVQAM
;
A
#
# COMPACT_ATOMS: atom_id res chain seq x y z
N MET A 1 3.73 -51.26 25.56
CA MET A 1 2.95 -51.82 26.68
C MET A 1 1.96 -52.92 26.28
N ALA A 2 1.37 -52.92 25.07
CA ALA A 2 0.41 -53.97 24.67
C ALA A 2 1.04 -55.34 24.32
N LEU A 3 2.32 -55.40 23.96
CA LEU A 3 2.98 -56.64 23.52
C LEU A 3 3.57 -57.54 24.63
N VAL A 4 3.67 -57.04 25.87
CA VAL A 4 4.25 -57.81 26.99
C VAL A 4 3.15 -58.57 27.78
N LEU A 5 1.89 -58.19 27.61
CA LEU A 5 0.76 -58.83 28.29
C LEU A 5 0.21 -60.05 27.51
N THR A 6 0.50 -60.18 26.22
CA THR A 6 -0.02 -61.26 25.37
C THR A 6 0.74 -62.57 25.53
N THR A 7 2.00 -62.53 25.95
CA THR A 7 2.85 -63.71 26.17
C THR A 7 2.64 -64.39 27.52
N ALA A 8 1.92 -63.76 28.44
CA ALA A 8 1.65 -64.32 29.77
C ALA A 8 0.44 -65.29 29.82
N THR A 9 -0.32 -65.43 28.73
CA THR A 9 -1.56 -66.23 28.70
C THR A 9 -1.41 -67.59 28.00
N LEU A 10 -0.22 -67.93 27.48
CA LEU A 10 -0.05 -69.09 26.60
C LEU A 10 1.05 -70.07 27.05
N VAL A 11 1.15 -70.39 28.36
CA VAL A 11 1.92 -71.56 28.85
C VAL A 11 1.22 -72.26 30.03
N LEU A 12 -0.11 -72.24 30.07
CA LEU A 12 -0.91 -72.90 31.12
C LEU A 12 -1.81 -74.00 30.53
N THR A 13 -1.22 -75.02 29.90
CA THR A 13 -1.94 -76.26 29.54
C THR A 13 -0.99 -77.46 29.42
N THR A 14 -0.87 -78.27 30.48
CA THR A 14 -0.78 -79.76 30.46
C THR A 14 -0.76 -80.37 31.90
N ALA A 15 -1.96 -80.74 32.40
CA ALA A 15 -2.38 -81.82 33.36
C ALA A 15 -1.69 -82.08 34.74
N PRO A 16 -2.29 -82.86 35.69
CA PRO A 16 -3.63 -82.84 36.30
C PRO A 16 -3.60 -82.63 37.86
N ALA A 17 -4.77 -82.50 38.50
CA ALA A 17 -5.01 -81.99 39.87
C ALA A 17 -4.82 -83.04 41.03
N PRO A 18 -4.84 -82.68 42.35
CA PRO A 18 -6.03 -82.13 43.02
C PRO A 18 -5.82 -81.00 44.06
N LEU A 19 -6.81 -80.10 44.09
CA LEU A 19 -7.43 -79.46 45.27
C LEU A 19 -6.54 -78.91 46.39
N ARG A 20 -6.14 -77.63 46.24
CA ARG A 20 -6.07 -76.54 47.26
C ARG A 20 -5.15 -75.41 46.78
N ARG A 21 -5.35 -74.86 45.57
CA ARG A 21 -4.47 -73.78 45.06
C ARG A 21 -5.11 -72.66 44.26
N HIS A 22 -6.44 -72.55 44.19
CA HIS A 22 -7.03 -71.42 43.46
C HIS A 22 -6.81 -70.06 44.15
N SER A 23 -6.69 -70.02 45.48
CA SER A 23 -6.25 -68.82 46.21
C SER A 23 -4.73 -68.59 46.08
N ILE A 24 -3.91 -69.65 46.16
CA ILE A 24 -2.45 -69.57 46.13
C ILE A 24 -1.90 -69.28 44.73
N GLN A 25 -2.50 -69.77 43.64
CA GLN A 25 -2.11 -69.41 42.27
C GLN A 25 -2.50 -67.98 41.92
N SER A 26 -3.68 -67.50 42.36
CA SER A 26 -4.07 -66.10 42.18
C SER A 26 -3.17 -65.15 42.98
N ILE A 27 -2.85 -65.49 44.24
CA ILE A 27 -1.92 -64.72 45.09
C ILE A 27 -0.48 -64.78 44.57
N ARG A 28 0.00 -65.94 44.09
CA ARG A 28 1.35 -66.07 43.47
C ARG A 28 1.43 -65.30 42.15
N CYS A 29 0.40 -65.36 41.31
CA CYS A 29 0.33 -64.56 40.09
C CYS A 29 0.30 -63.05 40.41
N CYS A 30 -0.43 -62.63 41.44
CA CYS A 30 -0.40 -61.24 41.93
C CYS A 30 0.98 -60.84 42.49
N SER A 31 1.69 -61.73 43.19
CA SER A 31 3.02 -61.43 43.74
C SER A 31 4.10 -61.32 42.66
N VAL A 32 4.10 -62.20 41.67
CA VAL A 32 5.04 -62.16 40.54
C VAL A 32 4.72 -60.98 39.64
N LYS A 33 3.43 -60.71 39.37
CA LYS A 33 3.00 -59.50 38.65
C LYS A 33 3.48 -58.24 39.37
N ARG A 34 3.34 -58.16 40.70
CA ARG A 34 3.83 -57.03 41.51
C ARG A 34 5.36 -56.86 41.40
N GLN A 35 6.14 -57.93 41.49
CA GLN A 35 7.60 -57.88 41.34
C GLN A 35 8.03 -57.46 39.93
N VAL A 36 7.31 -57.90 38.89
CA VAL A 36 7.52 -57.43 37.51
C VAL A 36 7.20 -55.94 37.41
N TYR A 37 6.11 -55.45 38.01
CA TYR A 37 5.78 -54.02 38.04
C TYR A 37 6.81 -53.20 38.82
N GLU A 38 7.30 -53.69 39.96
CA GLU A 38 8.35 -53.02 40.74
C GLU A 38 9.65 -52.93 39.95
N TYR A 39 10.05 -53.99 39.23
CA TYR A 39 11.21 -53.96 38.34
C TYR A 39 11.01 -53.02 37.14
N MET A 40 9.84 -53.06 36.48
CA MET A 40 9.51 -52.12 35.42
C MET A 40 9.47 -50.67 35.90
N HIS A 41 9.05 -50.43 37.15
CA HIS A 41 9.08 -49.11 37.76
C HIS A 41 10.51 -48.60 38.00
N THR A 42 11.52 -49.47 38.12
CA THR A 42 12.92 -49.00 38.14
C THR A 42 13.38 -48.43 36.79
N MET A 43 12.68 -48.76 35.71
CA MET A 43 12.97 -48.29 34.35
C MET A 43 12.23 -47.00 33.99
N THR A 44 11.24 -46.57 34.80
CA THR A 44 10.51 -45.32 34.54
C THR A 44 11.36 -44.08 34.71
N LYS A 45 12.52 -44.19 35.38
CA LYS A 45 13.51 -43.11 35.46
C LYS A 45 14.09 -42.72 34.09
N TYR A 46 13.95 -43.57 33.07
CA TYR A 46 14.38 -43.28 31.69
C TYR A 46 13.24 -42.79 30.79
N ASP A 47 12.02 -42.65 31.31
CA ASP A 47 10.80 -42.29 30.55
C ASP A 47 11.00 -41.04 29.68
N TYR A 48 11.75 -40.06 30.18
CA TYR A 48 12.04 -38.81 29.49
C TYR A 48 12.77 -39.04 28.15
N LEU A 49 13.54 -40.13 27.99
CA LEU A 49 14.28 -40.40 26.76
C LEU A 49 13.35 -40.56 25.56
N TRP A 50 12.13 -41.09 25.73
CA TRP A 50 11.19 -41.31 24.62
C TRP A 50 9.87 -40.52 24.73
N LYS A 51 9.53 -40.03 25.94
CA LYS A 51 8.32 -39.20 26.14
C LYS A 51 8.58 -37.73 25.80
N ASP A 52 9.79 -37.25 26.01
CA ASP A 52 10.08 -35.84 25.82
C ASP A 52 10.39 -35.54 24.35
N ASN A 53 9.93 -34.37 23.89
CA ASN A 53 10.25 -33.91 22.55
C ASN A 53 11.66 -33.31 22.52
N LYS A 54 12.57 -34.06 21.89
CA LYS A 54 13.94 -33.67 21.53
C LYS A 54 14.14 -32.22 21.09
N LYS A 55 13.30 -31.70 20.20
CA LYS A 55 13.40 -30.31 19.71
C LYS A 55 12.96 -29.31 20.77
N ALA A 56 11.88 -29.59 21.49
CA ALA A 56 11.38 -28.71 22.55
C ALA A 56 12.37 -28.60 23.72
N ALA A 57 12.98 -29.72 24.12
CA ALA A 57 14.01 -29.76 25.14
C ALA A 57 15.26 -28.97 24.72
N TYR A 58 15.70 -29.11 23.46
CA TYR A 58 16.81 -28.33 22.93
C TYR A 58 16.48 -26.82 22.88
N ASN A 59 15.26 -26.45 22.46
CA ASN A 59 14.85 -25.04 22.45
C ASN A 59 14.79 -24.43 23.86
N ALA A 60 14.32 -25.20 24.85
CA ALA A 60 14.30 -24.79 26.26
C ALA A 60 15.71 -24.71 26.88
N PHE A 61 16.66 -25.47 26.35
CA PHE A 61 18.07 -25.36 26.70
C PHE A 61 18.67 -24.08 26.09
N MET A 62 18.45 -23.85 24.80
CA MET A 62 18.92 -22.64 24.10
C MET A 62 18.33 -21.35 24.65
N SER A 63 17.09 -21.36 25.17
CA SER A 63 16.47 -20.16 25.77
C SER A 63 17.18 -19.66 27.04
N LYS A 64 18.09 -20.46 27.61
CA LYS A 64 18.87 -20.10 28.79
C LYS A 64 20.24 -19.50 28.46
N ASP A 65 20.54 -19.30 27.18
CA ASP A 65 21.85 -18.87 26.69
C ASP A 65 23.00 -19.75 27.22
N PRO A 66 23.02 -21.04 26.85
CA PRO A 66 23.91 -22.02 27.43
C PRO A 66 25.37 -21.78 27.03
N SER A 67 26.28 -21.91 27.99
CA SER A 67 27.71 -21.86 27.77
C SER A 67 28.24 -23.16 27.12
N LEU A 68 29.47 -23.14 26.61
CA LEU A 68 30.11 -24.35 26.10
C LEU A 68 30.24 -25.45 27.17
N GLU A 69 30.42 -25.06 28.44
CA GLU A 69 30.44 -25.98 29.58
C GLU A 69 29.08 -26.66 29.80
N ASP A 70 27.98 -25.93 29.57
CA ASP A 70 26.62 -26.49 29.64
C ASP A 70 26.36 -27.50 28.52
N PHE A 71 26.89 -27.23 27.31
CA PHE A 71 26.86 -28.19 26.22
C PHE A 71 27.66 -29.46 26.54
N GLU A 72 28.87 -29.31 27.10
CA GLU A 72 29.67 -30.45 27.57
C GLU A 72 28.95 -31.24 28.67
N ALA A 73 28.30 -30.56 29.61
CA ALA A 73 27.54 -31.18 30.69
C ALA A 73 26.36 -32.02 30.18
N GLU A 74 25.58 -31.52 29.21
CA GLU A 74 24.50 -32.30 28.59
C GLU A 74 25.05 -33.47 27.76
N LEU A 75 26.14 -33.30 27.01
CA LEU A 75 26.79 -34.40 26.28
C LEU A 75 27.29 -35.49 27.24
N LYS A 76 27.92 -35.10 28.35
CA LYS A 76 28.40 -36.00 29.41
C LYS A 76 27.25 -36.71 30.13
N LYS A 77 26.13 -36.03 30.38
CA LYS A 77 24.94 -36.62 30.98
C LYS A 77 24.38 -37.77 30.15
N TYR A 78 24.21 -37.58 28.84
CA TYR A 78 23.73 -38.68 27.98
C TYR A 78 24.74 -39.81 27.81
N ASP A 79 26.04 -39.51 27.89
CA ASP A 79 27.11 -40.53 27.92
C ASP A 79 27.04 -41.39 29.20
N LEU A 80 26.84 -40.76 30.37
CA LEU A 80 26.62 -41.45 31.64
C LEU A 80 25.35 -42.30 31.62
N VAL A 81 24.24 -41.76 31.09
CA VAL A 81 22.97 -42.48 30.94
C VAL A 81 23.11 -43.67 30.01
N GLU A 82 23.86 -43.55 28.92
CA GLU A 82 24.19 -44.67 28.03
C GLU A 82 24.98 -45.76 28.78
N HIS A 83 26.00 -45.38 29.55
CA HIS A 83 26.77 -46.32 30.36
C HIS A 83 25.91 -47.01 31.43
N GLU A 84 25.01 -46.28 32.10
CA GLU A 84 24.06 -46.86 33.07
C GLU A 84 23.11 -47.88 32.41
N ILE A 85 22.55 -47.56 31.24
CA ILE A 85 21.70 -48.48 30.47
C ILE A 85 22.51 -49.72 30.06
N MET A 86 23.78 -49.56 29.67
CA MET A 86 24.65 -50.68 29.33
C MET A 86 24.96 -51.60 30.51
N ARG A 87 24.83 -51.14 31.76
CA ARG A 87 24.99 -51.96 32.97
C ARG A 87 23.76 -52.79 33.33
N ILE A 88 22.61 -52.54 32.70
CA ILE A 88 21.38 -53.34 32.92
C ILE A 88 21.65 -54.78 32.46
N PRO A 89 21.38 -55.80 33.32
CA PRO A 89 21.56 -57.21 32.96
C PRO A 89 20.58 -57.60 31.86
N GLN A 90 21.03 -58.39 30.88
CA GLN A 90 20.23 -58.79 29.71
C GLN A 90 19.03 -59.69 30.04
N LYS A 91 19.08 -60.36 31.20
CA LYS A 91 18.02 -61.20 31.74
C LYS A 91 17.86 -60.92 33.23
N HIS A 92 16.62 -60.75 33.69
CA HIS A 92 16.30 -60.56 35.10
C HIS A 92 15.33 -61.65 35.57
N ASN A 93 15.75 -62.48 36.52
CA ASN A 93 14.96 -63.62 36.99
C ASN A 93 14.07 -63.20 38.16
N ILE A 94 12.77 -63.41 38.04
CA ILE A 94 11.75 -63.22 39.09
C ILE A 94 11.11 -64.58 39.38
N GLY A 95 11.58 -65.24 40.43
CA GLY A 95 11.14 -66.59 40.78
C GLY A 95 11.43 -67.59 39.66
N ALA A 96 10.38 -68.14 39.04
CA ALA A 96 10.48 -69.12 37.95
C ALA A 96 10.38 -68.49 36.54
N ILE A 97 10.33 -67.16 36.43
CA ILE A 97 10.19 -66.42 35.16
C ILE A 97 11.45 -65.58 34.93
N ALA A 98 11.95 -65.52 33.70
CA ALA A 98 13.05 -64.64 33.30
C ALA A 98 12.53 -63.53 32.38
N LEU A 99 12.75 -62.28 32.75
CA LEU A 99 12.49 -61.11 31.91
C LEU A 99 13.69 -60.89 30.99
N GLU A 100 13.45 -60.91 29.68
CA GLU A 100 14.45 -60.57 28.68
C GLU A 100 14.44 -59.05 28.42
N THR A 101 15.50 -58.37 28.83
CA THR A 101 15.61 -56.90 28.80
C THR A 101 16.50 -56.41 27.64
N LEU A 102 17.08 -57.32 26.85
CA LEU A 102 18.01 -56.98 25.77
C LEU A 102 17.40 -56.00 24.76
N ALA A 103 16.18 -56.27 24.29
CA ALA A 103 15.50 -55.38 23.34
C ALA A 103 15.25 -53.98 23.92
N LEU A 104 14.83 -53.91 25.19
CA LEU A 104 14.62 -52.64 25.91
C LEU A 104 15.94 -51.88 26.09
N LYS A 105 16.99 -52.58 26.50
CA LYS A 105 18.34 -52.03 26.67
C LYS A 105 18.89 -51.44 25.37
N THR A 106 18.77 -52.16 24.26
CA THR A 106 19.20 -51.69 22.94
C THR A 106 18.40 -50.48 22.50
N ALA A 107 17.08 -50.48 22.70
CA ALA A 107 16.22 -49.34 22.37
C ALA A 107 16.56 -48.10 23.21
N LEU A 108 16.72 -48.25 24.53
CA LEU A 108 17.09 -47.15 25.44
C LEU A 108 18.48 -46.58 25.14
N SER A 109 19.46 -47.44 24.84
CA SER A 109 20.80 -47.01 24.45
C SER A 109 20.77 -46.27 23.11
N THR A 110 19.99 -46.74 22.14
CA THR A 110 19.80 -46.05 20.86
C THR A 110 19.17 -44.68 21.06
N GLU A 111 18.16 -44.58 21.93
CA GLU A 111 17.50 -43.31 22.22
C GLU A 111 18.47 -42.34 22.91
N ALA A 112 19.23 -42.77 23.93
CA ALA A 112 20.26 -41.95 24.57
C ALA A 112 21.33 -41.45 23.57
N LYS A 113 21.79 -42.31 22.65
CA LYS A 113 22.70 -41.93 21.55
C LYS A 113 22.09 -40.89 20.63
N THR A 114 20.79 -40.97 20.33
CA THR A 114 20.13 -39.98 19.47
C THR A 114 20.03 -38.61 20.13
N TRP A 115 19.80 -38.55 21.45
CA TRP A 115 19.83 -37.30 22.22
C TRP A 115 21.24 -36.69 22.21
N LYS A 116 22.27 -37.48 22.53
CA LYS A 116 23.67 -37.05 22.45
C LYS A 116 24.03 -36.53 21.05
N LYS A 117 23.65 -37.28 20.01
CA LYS A 117 23.88 -36.89 18.61
C LYS A 117 23.21 -35.57 18.25
N GLN A 118 21.99 -35.34 18.71
CA GLN A 118 21.26 -34.10 18.43
C GLN A 118 21.96 -32.87 19.02
N TYR A 119 22.37 -32.92 20.30
CA TYR A 119 23.10 -31.81 20.93
C TYR A 119 24.43 -31.54 20.22
N ALA A 120 25.16 -32.59 19.85
CA ALA A 120 26.40 -32.49 19.11
C ALA A 120 26.21 -31.91 17.70
N GLN A 121 25.20 -32.36 16.95
CA GLN A 121 24.89 -31.83 15.61
C GLN A 121 24.44 -30.38 15.64
N ASN A 122 23.68 -29.98 16.66
CA ASN A 122 23.24 -28.60 16.78
C ASN A 122 24.39 -27.66 17.18
N LEU A 123 25.28 -28.10 18.08
CA LEU A 123 26.51 -27.37 18.42
C LEU A 123 27.42 -27.24 17.18
N HIS A 124 27.55 -28.30 16.39
CA HIS A 124 28.26 -28.28 15.10
C HIS A 124 27.64 -27.27 14.13
N GLY A 125 26.31 -27.22 14.00
CA GLY A 125 25.63 -26.23 13.18
C GLY A 125 25.91 -24.78 13.61
N GLN A 126 25.96 -24.51 14.92
CA GLN A 126 26.32 -23.19 15.45
C GLN A 126 27.78 -22.83 15.14
N ALA A 127 28.72 -23.73 15.49
CA ALA A 127 30.14 -23.53 15.25
C ALA A 127 30.45 -23.32 13.75
N ARG A 128 29.80 -24.09 12.87
CA ARG A 128 29.92 -23.95 11.43
C ARG A 128 29.44 -22.60 10.94
N THR A 129 28.29 -22.12 11.41
CA THR A 129 27.73 -20.83 10.99
C THR A 129 28.64 -19.67 11.40
N GLU A 130 29.20 -19.73 12.61
CA GLU A 130 30.16 -18.75 13.12
C GLU A 130 31.45 -18.78 12.30
N LEU A 131 32.03 -19.97 12.06
CA LEU A 131 33.22 -20.16 11.24
C LEU A 131 33.03 -19.62 9.82
N THR A 132 31.93 -19.98 9.15
CA THR A 132 31.64 -19.50 7.78
C THR A 132 31.48 -17.99 7.73
N THR A 133 30.82 -17.40 8.74
CA THR A 133 30.61 -15.95 8.79
C THR A 133 31.94 -15.19 8.89
N ILE A 134 32.84 -15.64 9.75
CA ILE A 134 34.16 -15.02 9.94
C ILE A 134 35.04 -15.23 8.71
N THR A 135 35.13 -16.46 8.21
CA THR A 135 35.97 -16.79 7.05
C THR A 135 35.52 -16.03 5.80
N GLU A 136 34.22 -15.98 5.49
CA GLU A 136 33.67 -15.19 4.39
C GLU A 136 33.96 -13.70 4.55
N TRP A 137 33.85 -13.17 5.78
CA TRP A 137 34.17 -11.78 6.06
C TRP A 137 35.65 -11.50 5.80
N ILE A 138 36.57 -12.35 6.29
CA ILE A 138 38.02 -12.21 6.09
C ILE A 138 38.36 -12.27 4.59
N GLU A 139 37.80 -13.24 3.86
CA GLU A 139 38.03 -13.40 2.42
C GLU A 139 37.53 -12.22 1.62
N LYS A 140 36.32 -11.73 1.91
CA LYS A 140 35.74 -10.55 1.28
C LYS A 140 36.66 -9.34 1.45
N HIS A 141 37.05 -9.02 2.68
CA HIS A 141 37.90 -7.86 2.97
C HIS A 141 39.29 -8.01 2.33
N THR A 142 39.83 -9.24 2.31
CA THR A 142 41.11 -9.52 1.63
C THR A 142 41.02 -9.31 0.13
N ARG A 143 39.94 -9.77 -0.53
CA ARG A 143 39.76 -9.59 -1.98
C ARG A 143 39.61 -8.13 -2.37
N TYR A 144 38.82 -7.36 -1.62
CA TYR A 144 38.62 -5.93 -1.91
C TYR A 144 39.91 -5.13 -1.74
N LEU A 145 40.68 -5.38 -0.68
CA LEU A 145 41.95 -4.66 -0.46
C LEU A 145 43.05 -5.02 -1.46
N LYS A 146 42.98 -6.19 -2.12
CA LYS A 146 43.92 -6.58 -3.18
C LYS A 146 43.63 -5.95 -4.55
N ARG A 147 42.49 -5.29 -4.71
CA ARG A 147 42.12 -4.61 -5.97
C ARG A 147 43.02 -3.39 -6.16
N GLU A 148 43.44 -3.15 -7.41
CA GLU A 148 44.20 -1.95 -7.77
C GLU A 148 43.36 -0.68 -7.57
N LEU A 149 44.01 0.36 -7.05
CA LEU A 149 43.40 1.67 -6.79
C LEU A 149 43.66 2.58 -7.99
N ASN A 150 42.61 2.88 -8.77
CA ASN A 150 42.73 3.68 -10.00
C ASN A 150 42.13 5.08 -9.85
N ASP A 151 41.07 5.24 -9.05
CA ASP A 151 40.37 6.51 -8.87
C ASP A 151 40.07 6.87 -7.39
N LEU A 152 39.48 8.04 -7.17
CA LEU A 152 39.12 8.53 -5.83
C LEU A 152 38.05 7.66 -5.15
N ASP A 153 37.19 6.99 -5.92
CA ASP A 153 36.17 6.11 -5.37
C ASP A 153 36.78 4.80 -4.86
N ASP A 154 37.77 4.25 -5.58
CA ASP A 154 38.57 3.11 -5.15
C ASP A 154 39.26 3.38 -3.81
N VAL A 155 39.87 4.56 -3.66
CA VAL A 155 40.55 4.97 -2.42
C VAL A 155 39.54 5.12 -1.28
N ARG A 156 38.35 5.70 -1.54
CA ARG A 156 37.27 5.81 -0.55
C ARG A 156 36.83 4.43 -0.06
N VAL A 157 36.55 3.53 -0.99
CA VAL A 157 36.11 2.16 -0.68
C VAL A 157 37.19 1.40 0.11
N ALA A 158 38.46 1.51 -0.30
CA ALA A 158 39.58 0.88 0.39
C ALA A 158 39.73 1.36 1.84
N VAL A 159 39.62 2.67 2.11
CA VAL A 159 39.69 3.18 3.48
C VAL A 159 38.48 2.80 4.31
N GLY A 160 37.28 2.72 3.72
CA GLY A 160 36.11 2.16 4.38
C GLY A 160 36.36 0.73 4.89
N TYR A 161 36.96 -0.12 4.04
CA TYR A 161 37.36 -1.48 4.44
C TYR A 161 38.48 -1.49 5.50
N LEU A 162 39.48 -0.61 5.41
CA LEU A 162 40.52 -0.49 6.44
C LEU A 162 39.95 -0.05 7.80
N ALA A 163 38.99 0.87 7.81
CA ALA A 163 38.29 1.30 9.02
C ALA A 163 37.49 0.16 9.64
N ALA A 164 36.71 -0.58 8.83
CA ALA A 164 35.96 -1.74 9.27
C ALA A 164 36.86 -2.85 9.85
N ILE A 165 38.06 -3.05 9.28
CA ILE A 165 39.05 -3.99 9.81
C ILE A 165 39.56 -3.54 11.18
N ARG A 166 39.89 -2.25 11.35
CA ARG A 166 40.35 -1.71 12.64
C ARG A 166 39.29 -1.81 13.73
N GLU A 167 38.02 -1.53 13.41
CA GLU A 167 36.92 -1.64 14.37
C GLU A 167 36.71 -3.09 14.83
N LYS A 168 36.81 -4.04 13.90
CA LYS A 168 36.65 -5.46 14.20
C LYS A 168 37.91 -6.16 14.67
N GLU A 169 39.08 -5.50 14.64
CA GLU A 169 40.36 -6.14 14.94
C GLU A 169 40.38 -6.73 16.35
N THR A 170 39.92 -5.96 17.33
CA THR A 170 39.82 -6.45 18.70
C THR A 170 38.74 -7.51 18.85
N MET A 171 37.57 -7.37 18.20
CA MET A 171 36.45 -8.30 18.36
C MET A 171 36.74 -9.68 17.75
N LEU A 172 37.34 -9.73 16.57
CA LEU A 172 37.62 -10.99 15.88
C LEU A 172 38.64 -11.85 16.64
N ASP A 173 39.64 -11.24 17.28
CA ASP A 173 40.59 -11.96 18.14
C ASP A 173 39.89 -12.64 19.34
N TRP A 174 38.78 -12.06 19.86
CA TRP A 174 37.96 -12.69 20.91
C TRP A 174 37.01 -13.77 20.39
N GLU A 175 36.55 -13.67 19.13
CA GLU A 175 35.61 -14.62 18.53
C GLU A 175 36.27 -15.96 18.11
N PHE A 176 37.58 -15.99 17.90
CA PHE A 176 38.29 -17.21 17.46
C PHE A 176 38.34 -18.29 18.55
N GLY A 177 38.60 -17.89 19.81
CA GLY A 177 38.69 -18.82 20.94
C GLY A 177 37.45 -19.71 21.09
N PRO A 178 36.24 -19.15 21.19
CA PRO A 178 35.00 -19.91 21.27
C PRO A 178 34.78 -20.89 20.10
N ILE A 179 35.20 -20.54 18.89
CA ILE A 179 35.08 -21.42 17.71
C ILE A 179 36.04 -22.61 17.85
N LEU A 180 37.30 -22.36 18.20
CA LEU A 180 38.30 -23.40 18.44
C LEU A 180 37.85 -24.37 19.55
N ASP A 181 37.32 -23.82 20.65
CA ASP A 181 36.85 -24.61 21.78
C ASP A 181 35.63 -25.47 21.40
N LYS A 182 34.69 -24.94 20.60
CA LYS A 182 33.54 -25.69 20.08
C LYS A 182 33.98 -26.86 19.20
N TYR A 183 34.88 -26.64 18.25
CA TYR A 183 35.39 -27.69 17.37
C TYR A 183 36.21 -28.74 18.15
N SER A 184 37.02 -28.33 19.13
CA SER A 184 37.73 -29.23 20.05
C SER A 184 36.77 -30.14 20.84
N LEU A 185 35.67 -29.58 21.36
CA LEU A 185 34.63 -30.34 22.05
C LEU A 185 33.94 -31.35 21.12
N LEU A 186 33.63 -30.96 19.88
CA LEU A 186 33.02 -31.84 18.89
C LEU A 186 33.96 -33.01 18.52
N THR A 187 35.26 -32.75 18.37
CA THR A 187 36.28 -33.80 18.18
C THR A 187 36.36 -34.74 19.39
N LYS A 188 36.35 -34.20 20.63
CA LYS A 188 36.37 -35.00 21.86
C LYS A 188 35.21 -36.00 21.95
N TYR A 189 34.04 -35.66 21.42
CA TYR A 189 32.86 -36.52 21.42
C TYR A 189 32.68 -37.35 20.13
N ASN A 190 33.72 -37.45 19.28
CA ASN A 190 33.75 -38.23 18.04
C ASN A 190 32.62 -37.85 17.06
N VAL A 191 32.33 -36.56 16.93
CA VAL A 191 31.44 -36.06 15.88
C VAL A 191 32.20 -36.08 14.55
N ASP A 192 31.55 -36.61 13.51
CA ASP A 192 32.11 -36.62 12.16
C ASP A 192 32.07 -35.21 11.56
N ILE A 193 33.23 -34.56 11.51
CA ILE A 193 33.40 -33.20 10.97
C ILE A 193 34.08 -33.31 9.60
N PRO A 194 33.54 -32.65 8.55
CA PRO A 194 34.17 -32.61 7.24
C PRO A 194 35.61 -32.07 7.31
N LYS A 195 36.51 -32.65 6.52
CA LYS A 195 37.92 -32.24 6.51
C LYS A 195 38.08 -30.77 6.12
N GLU A 196 37.25 -30.28 5.21
CA GLU A 196 37.26 -28.90 4.76
C GLU A 196 36.98 -27.92 5.91
N GLU A 197 36.12 -28.28 6.86
CA GLU A 197 35.85 -27.44 8.03
C GLU A 197 37.03 -27.45 9.00
N THR A 198 37.66 -28.61 9.23
CA THR A 198 38.85 -28.73 10.07
C THR A 198 40.02 -27.91 9.50
N ASP A 199 40.25 -27.99 8.19
CA ASP A 199 41.29 -27.21 7.51
C ASP A 199 41.01 -25.70 7.63
N GLN A 200 39.74 -25.27 7.54
CA GLN A 200 39.34 -23.86 7.73
C GLN A 200 39.56 -23.35 9.15
N VAL A 201 39.31 -24.18 10.16
CA VAL A 201 39.56 -23.86 11.58
C VAL A 201 41.05 -23.68 11.82
N ASP A 202 41.87 -24.61 11.33
CA ASP A 202 43.33 -24.56 11.46
C ASP A 202 43.95 -23.35 10.76
N ASP A 203 43.40 -22.97 9.59
CA ASP A 203 43.89 -21.83 8.79
C ASP A 203 43.35 -20.47 9.26
N LEU A 204 42.42 -20.41 10.22
CA LEU A 204 41.68 -19.20 10.59
C LEU A 204 42.61 -18.06 11.06
N GLU A 205 43.52 -18.36 12.00
CA GLU A 205 44.50 -17.39 12.50
C GLU A 205 45.45 -16.91 11.40
N TYR A 206 45.83 -17.83 10.50
CA TYR A 206 46.70 -17.51 9.37
C TYR A 206 46.00 -16.57 8.37
N ALA A 207 44.74 -16.85 8.04
CA ALA A 207 43.92 -16.02 7.16
C ALA A 207 43.75 -14.60 7.72
N TRP A 208 43.55 -14.47 9.03
CA TRP A 208 43.46 -13.18 9.71
C TRP A 208 44.78 -12.41 9.69
N ARG A 209 45.91 -13.06 10.02
CA ARG A 209 47.24 -12.43 9.95
C ARG A 209 47.57 -11.96 8.54
N ARG A 210 47.17 -12.73 7.53
CA ARG A 210 47.31 -12.36 6.12
C ARG A 210 46.48 -11.14 5.77
N LEU A 211 45.22 -11.06 6.20
CA LEU A 211 44.39 -9.86 6.01
C LEU A 211 45.02 -8.63 6.65
N LYS A 212 45.51 -8.73 7.90
CA LYS A 212 46.23 -7.62 8.57
C LYS A 212 47.46 -7.16 7.79
N THR A 213 48.22 -8.11 7.24
CA THR A 213 49.39 -7.80 6.41
C THR A 213 49.00 -7.04 5.13
N VAL A 214 47.95 -7.49 4.44
CA VAL A 214 47.42 -6.81 3.25
C VAL A 214 46.89 -5.42 3.61
N ALA A 215 46.14 -5.30 4.71
CA ALA A 215 45.59 -4.03 5.19
C ALA A 215 46.70 -3.01 5.52
N ASN A 216 47.76 -3.44 6.20
CA ASN A 216 48.91 -2.60 6.49
C ASN A 216 49.65 -2.17 5.22
N GLY A 217 49.87 -3.08 4.27
CA GLY A 217 50.48 -2.76 2.99
C GLY A 217 49.67 -1.75 2.16
N VAL A 218 48.34 -1.89 2.12
CA VAL A 218 47.45 -0.91 1.47
C VAL A 218 47.49 0.42 2.21
N ASN A 219 47.50 0.42 3.54
CA ASN A 219 47.58 1.65 4.34
C ASN A 219 48.90 2.41 4.13
N GLU A 220 50.03 1.71 4.02
CA GLU A 220 51.33 2.29 3.66
C GLU A 220 51.34 2.83 2.23
N HIS A 221 50.80 2.05 1.28
CA HIS A 221 50.67 2.47 -0.11
C HIS A 221 49.82 3.73 -0.23
N LEU A 222 48.68 3.78 0.46
CA LEU A 222 47.81 4.95 0.58
C LEU A 222 48.53 6.14 1.21
N GLY A 223 49.36 5.94 2.23
CA GLY A 223 50.18 7.00 2.84
C GLY A 223 51.18 7.63 1.86
N ALA A 224 51.81 6.82 1.00
CA ALA A 224 52.66 7.32 -0.09
C ALA A 224 51.83 8.00 -1.20
N TYR A 225 50.70 7.40 -1.57
CA TYR A 225 49.75 7.93 -2.54
C TYR A 225 49.18 9.30 -2.11
N GLN A 226 48.94 9.49 -0.82
CA GLN A 226 48.42 10.72 -0.19
C GLN A 226 49.31 11.95 -0.44
N MET A 227 50.64 11.82 -0.44
CA MET A 227 51.53 12.97 -0.69
C MET A 227 51.47 13.46 -2.14
N GLN A 228 51.37 12.53 -3.10
CA GLN A 228 51.29 12.85 -4.53
C GLN A 228 49.89 13.35 -4.91
N TYR A 229 48.85 12.75 -4.32
CA TYR A 229 47.45 13.06 -4.60
C TYR A 229 46.84 14.17 -3.74
N LYS A 230 47.50 14.80 -2.76
CA LYS A 230 46.90 15.99 -2.10
C LYS A 230 46.80 17.21 -3.02
N LYS A 231 47.68 17.33 -4.03
CA LYS A 231 47.74 18.53 -4.90
C LYS A 231 46.60 18.59 -5.93
N THR A 232 46.16 17.44 -6.46
CA THR A 232 45.15 17.36 -7.54
C THR A 232 43.71 17.60 -7.05
N PRO A 233 43.22 17.00 -5.95
CA PRO A 233 41.91 17.24 -5.35
C PRO A 233 41.75 18.66 -4.85
N VAL A 234 42.77 19.26 -4.22
CA VAL A 234 42.71 20.68 -3.81
C VAL A 234 42.50 21.60 -5.02
N ARG A 235 43.14 21.30 -6.15
CA ARG A 235 42.90 22.01 -7.41
C ARG A 235 41.49 21.74 -7.95
N ASN A 236 41.03 20.49 -7.94
CA ASN A 236 39.71 20.10 -8.44
C ASN A 236 38.58 20.72 -7.60
N VAL A 237 38.72 20.76 -6.26
CA VAL A 237 37.80 21.45 -5.34
C VAL A 237 37.74 22.94 -5.67
N ARG A 238 38.88 23.61 -5.88
CA ARG A 238 38.90 25.03 -6.30
C ARG A 238 38.21 25.25 -7.65
N MET A 239 38.44 24.36 -8.62
CA MET A 239 37.75 24.43 -9.91
C MET A 239 36.25 24.18 -9.77
N PHE A 240 35.85 23.28 -8.88
CA PHE A 240 34.45 22.97 -8.62
C PHE A 240 33.71 24.12 -7.94
N VAL A 241 34.37 24.89 -7.05
CA VAL A 241 33.79 26.13 -6.50
C VAL A 241 33.45 27.12 -7.63
N VAL A 242 34.33 27.28 -8.62
CA VAL A 242 34.07 28.14 -9.78
C VAL A 242 32.93 27.58 -10.65
N ASP A 243 32.91 26.27 -10.89
CA ASP A 243 31.84 25.61 -11.66
C ASP A 243 30.47 25.75 -10.96
N VAL A 244 30.40 25.61 -9.63
CA VAL A 244 29.17 25.80 -8.86
C VAL A 244 28.68 27.26 -8.95
N ALA A 245 29.58 28.23 -8.85
CA ALA A 245 29.23 29.65 -9.00
C ALA A 245 28.73 29.97 -10.42
N GLN A 246 29.38 29.42 -11.44
CA GLN A 246 28.94 29.58 -12.83
C GLN A 246 27.59 28.91 -13.09
N PHE A 247 27.38 27.71 -12.54
CA PHE A 247 26.10 27.00 -12.61
C PHE A 247 24.98 27.80 -11.95
N ARG A 248 25.23 28.42 -10.80
CA ARG A 248 24.27 29.31 -10.15
C ARG A 248 23.91 30.50 -11.05
N SER A 249 24.91 31.17 -11.61
CA SER A 249 24.67 32.30 -12.50
C SER A 249 23.86 31.89 -13.75
N ASP A 250 24.12 30.72 -14.31
CA ASP A 250 23.34 30.17 -15.43
C ASP A 250 21.92 29.79 -15.01
N PHE A 251 21.74 29.26 -13.80
CA PHE A 251 20.42 28.97 -13.22
C PHE A 251 19.58 30.24 -13.00
N GLU A 252 20.18 31.34 -12.53
CA GLU A 252 19.45 32.60 -12.34
C GLU A 252 19.11 33.29 -13.67
N ALA A 253 19.98 33.19 -14.68
CA ALA A 253 19.77 33.82 -15.99
C ALA A 253 18.85 33.00 -16.92
N ASN A 254 19.02 31.67 -16.94
CA ASN A 254 18.37 30.77 -17.89
C ASN A 254 17.47 29.73 -17.22
N GLY A 255 17.24 29.85 -15.92
CA GLY A 255 16.46 28.91 -15.12
C GLY A 255 15.00 28.81 -15.51
N PRO A 256 14.23 27.99 -14.77
CA PRO A 256 12.87 27.65 -15.13
C PRO A 256 11.87 28.81 -15.00
N GLY A 257 12.27 29.99 -14.48
CA GLY A 257 11.38 31.14 -14.24
C GLY A 257 10.85 31.86 -15.48
N MET A 258 10.79 31.16 -16.61
CA MET A 258 10.33 31.60 -17.92
C MET A 258 9.04 30.83 -18.28
N PRO A 259 8.35 31.15 -19.41
CA PRO A 259 6.98 30.69 -19.67
C PRO A 259 6.79 29.16 -19.54
N PRO A 260 5.60 28.69 -19.07
CA PRO A 260 5.43 27.32 -18.58
C PRO A 260 5.69 26.21 -19.59
N LEU A 261 5.47 26.47 -20.89
CA LEU A 261 5.55 25.44 -21.94
C LEU A 261 6.99 24.93 -22.16
N GLU A 262 8.00 25.80 -22.01
CA GLU A 262 9.42 25.43 -22.11
C GLU A 262 10.05 25.14 -20.73
N ALA A 263 9.36 25.50 -19.65
CA ALA A 263 9.92 25.46 -18.31
C ALA A 263 10.16 24.03 -17.79
N ASN A 264 9.36 23.05 -18.20
CA ASN A 264 9.56 21.64 -17.83
C ASN A 264 10.83 21.04 -18.43
N GLU A 265 11.13 21.33 -19.70
CA GLU A 265 12.36 20.86 -20.34
C GLU A 265 13.60 21.50 -19.71
N ARG A 266 13.51 22.80 -19.41
CA ARG A 266 14.55 23.55 -18.71
C ARG A 266 14.76 23.04 -17.29
N LEU A 267 13.69 22.79 -16.54
CA LEU A 267 13.76 22.20 -15.20
C LEU A 267 14.49 20.85 -15.26
N ARG A 268 14.11 19.96 -16.18
CA ARG A 268 14.79 18.66 -16.39
C ARG A 268 16.26 18.80 -16.79
N LYS A 269 16.60 19.83 -17.56
CA LYS A 269 18.00 20.15 -17.89
C LYS A 269 18.78 20.53 -16.63
N PHE A 270 18.27 21.46 -15.83
CA PHE A 270 18.95 21.93 -14.61
C PHE A 270 18.98 20.87 -13.50
N GLN A 271 17.98 20.01 -13.39
CA GLN A 271 18.00 18.83 -12.50
C GLN A 271 19.16 17.89 -12.86
N ARG A 272 19.33 17.54 -14.14
CA ARG A 272 20.46 16.71 -14.60
C ARG A 272 21.82 17.36 -14.34
N LEU A 273 21.94 18.66 -14.60
CA LEU A 273 23.16 19.43 -14.34
C LEU A 273 23.48 19.52 -12.84
N TYR A 274 22.45 19.60 -12.00
CA TYR A 274 22.58 19.55 -10.54
C TYR A 274 23.02 18.16 -10.08
N GLU A 275 22.41 17.08 -10.57
CA GLU A 275 22.79 15.69 -10.21
C GLU A 275 24.24 15.35 -10.57
N GLU A 276 24.72 15.81 -11.72
CA GLU A 276 26.14 15.66 -12.08
C GLU A 276 27.06 16.34 -11.06
N ARG A 277 26.71 17.55 -10.62
CA ARG A 277 27.46 18.30 -9.61
C ARG A 277 27.28 17.73 -8.21
N GLY A 278 26.11 17.19 -7.87
CA GLY A 278 25.85 16.49 -6.63
C GLY A 278 26.76 15.26 -6.47
N ARG A 279 26.93 14.47 -7.54
CA ARG A 279 27.89 13.35 -7.55
C ARG A 279 29.33 13.82 -7.34
N LYS A 280 29.74 14.92 -7.98
CA LYS A 280 31.06 15.53 -7.77
C LYS A 280 31.24 16.03 -6.33
N PHE A 281 30.23 16.68 -5.77
CA PHE A 281 30.21 17.14 -4.38
C PHE A 281 30.39 15.98 -3.39
N GLU A 282 29.65 14.88 -3.57
CA GLU A 282 29.79 13.68 -2.73
C GLU A 282 31.19 13.06 -2.84
N ALA A 283 31.71 12.95 -4.07
CA ALA A 283 33.04 12.41 -4.32
C ALA A 283 34.14 13.29 -3.70
N TYR A 284 34.06 14.61 -3.83
CA TYR A 284 35.03 15.54 -3.25
C TYR A 284 34.93 15.62 -1.73
N SER A 285 33.72 15.68 -1.17
CA SER A 285 33.52 15.69 0.29
C SER A 285 34.05 14.40 0.93
N ALA A 286 33.80 13.26 0.29
CA ALA A 286 34.37 11.99 0.72
C ALA A 286 35.91 11.99 0.63
N GLY A 287 36.47 12.56 -0.45
CA GLY A 287 37.92 12.73 -0.59
C GLY A 287 38.52 13.66 0.46
N GLU A 288 37.87 14.78 0.80
CA GLU A 288 38.33 15.69 1.85
C GLU A 288 38.33 15.00 3.23
N ALA A 289 37.24 14.29 3.56
CA ALA A 289 37.15 13.51 4.79
C ALA A 289 38.22 12.41 4.88
N LEU A 290 38.44 11.69 3.77
CA LEU A 290 39.43 10.63 3.62
C LEU A 290 40.86 11.07 3.92
N PHE A 291 41.19 12.32 3.56
CA PHE A 291 42.51 12.90 3.74
C PHE A 291 42.62 13.80 4.98
N GLY A 292 41.57 13.88 5.80
CA GLY A 292 41.51 14.75 6.98
C GLY A 292 41.60 16.23 6.64
N LEU A 293 41.16 16.61 5.43
CA LEU A 293 41.09 18.01 5.00
C LEU A 293 39.80 18.65 5.54
N PRO A 294 39.77 19.98 5.75
CA PRO A 294 38.54 20.68 6.10
C PRO A 294 37.51 20.49 4.98
N LEU A 295 36.28 20.11 5.36
CA LEU A 295 35.16 19.96 4.42
C LEU A 295 34.80 21.33 3.83
N THR A 296 34.83 21.42 2.50
CA THR A 296 34.42 22.63 1.79
C THR A 296 32.90 22.65 1.67
N THR A 297 32.27 23.75 2.10
CA THR A 297 30.81 23.95 1.98
C THR A 297 30.46 24.68 0.68
N TYR A 298 29.29 24.38 0.11
CA TYR A 298 28.81 24.98 -1.15
C TYR A 298 27.39 25.55 -0.99
N PRO A 299 27.25 26.73 -0.34
CA PRO A 299 25.93 27.31 -0.06
C PRO A 299 25.07 27.55 -1.31
N GLU A 300 25.69 27.94 -2.43
CA GLU A 300 25.03 28.16 -3.72
C GLU A 300 24.40 26.88 -4.28
N LEU A 301 25.06 25.73 -4.08
CA LEU A 301 24.56 24.43 -4.53
C LEU A 301 23.38 23.97 -3.67
N GLU A 302 23.46 24.15 -2.35
CA GLU A 302 22.36 23.86 -1.43
C GLU A 302 21.13 24.72 -1.71
N LYS A 303 21.31 26.03 -1.91
CA LYS A 303 20.23 26.94 -2.31
C LYS A 303 19.58 26.51 -3.62
N THR A 304 20.38 26.12 -4.61
CA THR A 304 19.86 25.65 -5.90
C THR A 304 19.11 24.32 -5.77
N LYS A 305 19.52 23.43 -4.85
CA LYS A 305 18.79 22.19 -4.54
C LYS A 305 17.40 22.49 -3.98
N GLU A 306 17.31 23.41 -3.02
CA GLU A 306 16.04 23.81 -2.42
C GLU A 306 15.11 24.43 -3.47
N GLU A 307 15.61 25.38 -4.26
CA GLU A 307 14.84 26.03 -5.34
C GLU A 307 14.39 25.02 -6.41
N LEU A 308 15.26 24.10 -6.86
CA LEU A 308 14.90 23.04 -7.80
C LEU A 308 13.81 22.11 -7.25
N GLY A 309 13.88 21.77 -5.95
CA GLY A 309 12.88 20.95 -5.29
C GLY A 309 11.51 21.65 -5.20
N LEU A 310 11.52 22.96 -4.98
CA LEU A 310 10.30 23.78 -4.98
C LEU A 310 9.71 23.93 -6.38
N LEU A 311 10.55 24.19 -7.39
CA LEU A 311 10.11 24.32 -8.78
C LEU A 311 9.58 23.00 -9.33
N SER A 312 10.19 21.86 -9.00
CA SER A 312 9.66 20.55 -9.39
C SER A 312 8.22 20.39 -8.92
N LYS A 313 7.95 20.66 -7.64
CA LYS A 313 6.59 20.56 -7.09
C LYS A 313 5.60 21.52 -7.77
N LEU A 314 6.04 22.73 -8.11
CA LEU A 314 5.21 23.70 -8.82
C LEU A 314 4.85 23.21 -10.22
N TYR A 315 5.85 22.78 -11.00
CA TYR A 315 5.64 22.33 -12.37
C TYR A 315 4.90 20.99 -12.44
N ASP A 316 5.13 20.07 -11.50
CA ASP A 316 4.35 18.82 -11.40
C ASP A 316 2.87 19.12 -11.14
N LEU A 317 2.56 20.10 -10.29
CA LEU A 317 1.18 20.54 -10.08
C LEU A 317 0.61 21.21 -11.33
N PHE A 318 1.43 22.04 -12.00
CA PHE A 318 1.05 22.75 -13.21
C PHE A 318 0.70 21.79 -14.36
N THR A 319 1.53 20.78 -14.62
CA THR A 319 1.28 19.76 -15.65
C THR A 319 0.06 18.93 -15.32
N THR A 320 -0.07 18.46 -14.07
CA THR A 320 -1.24 17.70 -13.63
C THR A 320 -2.54 18.50 -13.79
N MET A 321 -2.48 19.82 -13.55
CA MET A 321 -3.60 20.72 -13.77
C MET A 321 -3.90 20.89 -15.26
N LEU A 322 -2.89 21.16 -16.10
CA LEU A 322 -3.08 21.26 -17.55
C LEU A 322 -3.70 20.00 -18.15
N ASP A 323 -3.20 18.83 -17.77
CA ASP A 323 -3.73 17.55 -18.22
C ASP A 323 -5.19 17.37 -17.76
N THR A 324 -5.50 17.80 -16.53
CA THR A 324 -6.86 17.77 -16.00
C THR A 324 -7.80 18.70 -16.75
N ILE A 325 -7.40 19.95 -16.98
CA ILE A 325 -8.18 20.93 -17.75
C ILE A 325 -8.39 20.42 -19.18
N THR A 326 -7.34 19.88 -19.80
CA THR A 326 -7.43 19.34 -21.17
C THR A 326 -8.43 18.20 -21.22
N GLY A 327 -8.38 17.29 -20.24
CA GLY A 327 -9.37 16.22 -20.10
C GLY A 327 -10.80 16.73 -19.85
N TYR A 328 -10.99 17.86 -19.16
CA TYR A 328 -12.30 18.49 -19.00
C TYR A 328 -12.78 19.18 -20.28
N ASN A 329 -11.89 19.89 -20.96
CA ASN A 329 -12.17 20.57 -22.23
C ASN A 329 -12.62 19.59 -23.31
N ASP A 330 -12.04 18.38 -23.35
CA ASP A 330 -12.39 17.33 -24.31
C ASP A 330 -13.56 16.44 -23.84
N MET A 331 -14.18 16.75 -22.69
CA MET A 331 -15.37 16.03 -22.22
C MET A 331 -16.60 16.45 -23.03
N HIS A 332 -17.37 15.46 -23.51
CA HIS A 332 -18.64 15.70 -24.18
C HIS A 332 -19.65 16.35 -23.23
N TRP A 333 -20.46 17.29 -23.73
CA TRP A 333 -21.43 18.02 -22.93
C TRP A 333 -22.45 17.11 -22.23
N ALA A 334 -22.87 16.03 -22.89
CA ALA A 334 -23.76 15.05 -22.28
C ALA A 334 -23.15 14.39 -21.03
N ASP A 335 -21.84 14.12 -21.06
CA ASP A 335 -21.11 13.58 -19.91
C ASP A 335 -20.90 14.65 -18.83
N VAL A 336 -20.65 15.91 -19.21
CA VAL A 336 -20.54 17.02 -18.25
C VAL A 336 -21.84 17.17 -17.44
N CYS A 337 -22.99 17.12 -18.11
CA CYS A 337 -24.32 17.17 -17.48
C CYS A 337 -24.67 15.87 -16.71
N GLY A 338 -23.85 14.84 -16.83
CA GLY A 338 -24.09 13.52 -16.25
C GLY A 338 -23.73 13.41 -14.76
N PHE A 339 -24.00 12.23 -14.22
CA PHE A 339 -23.69 11.86 -12.84
C PHE A 339 -22.79 10.62 -12.81
N THR A 340 -21.80 10.63 -11.94
CA THR A 340 -20.94 9.47 -11.66
C THR A 340 -21.38 8.81 -10.36
N ILE A 341 -21.43 7.46 -10.35
CA ILE A 341 -21.79 6.69 -9.17
C ILE A 341 -20.65 6.76 -8.14
N GLY A 342 -20.88 7.51 -7.07
CA GLY A 342 -19.95 7.62 -5.95
C GLY A 342 -20.13 6.52 -4.89
N PRO A 343 -19.28 6.50 -3.85
CA PRO A 343 -19.33 5.49 -2.78
C PRO A 343 -20.59 5.55 -1.89
N LYS A 344 -21.31 6.67 -1.90
CA LYS A 344 -22.53 6.88 -1.10
C LYS A 344 -23.73 7.16 -2.00
N ASP A 345 -23.62 8.16 -2.87
CA ASP A 345 -24.69 8.61 -3.76
C ASP A 345 -24.12 9.00 -5.14
N PRO A 346 -24.93 9.03 -6.21
CA PRO A 346 -24.55 9.62 -7.48
C PRO A 346 -24.18 11.11 -7.32
N GLU A 347 -23.01 11.51 -7.80
CA GLU A 347 -22.55 12.91 -7.76
C GLU A 347 -22.50 13.49 -9.17
N SER A 348 -22.88 14.76 -9.32
CA SER A 348 -22.75 15.50 -10.59
C SER A 348 -21.29 15.56 -11.02
N ASN A 349 -21.03 15.32 -12.31
CA ASN A 349 -19.68 15.41 -12.86
C ASN A 349 -19.09 16.81 -12.68
N ILE A 350 -19.92 17.86 -12.76
CA ILE A 350 -19.52 19.25 -12.49
C ILE A 350 -19.05 19.41 -11.04
N LEU A 351 -19.77 18.83 -10.06
CA LEU A 351 -19.36 18.87 -8.66
C LEU A 351 -18.02 18.15 -8.43
N ILE A 352 -17.77 17.05 -9.13
CA ILE A 352 -16.48 16.35 -9.09
C ILE A 352 -15.36 17.25 -9.65
N MET A 353 -15.62 17.98 -10.74
CA MET A 353 -14.69 18.98 -11.28
C MET A 353 -14.38 20.06 -10.24
N VAL A 354 -15.40 20.65 -9.61
CA VAL A 354 -15.25 21.68 -8.57
C VAL A 354 -14.36 21.16 -7.43
N LYS A 355 -14.70 20.00 -6.86
CA LYS A 355 -13.91 19.39 -5.76
C LYS A 355 -12.45 19.17 -6.17
N LYS A 356 -12.18 18.71 -7.40
CA LYS A 356 -10.81 18.50 -7.89
C LYS A 356 -10.06 19.83 -8.01
N LEU A 357 -10.71 20.87 -8.51
CA LEU A 357 -10.12 22.21 -8.63
C LEU A 357 -9.89 22.88 -7.27
N GLU A 358 -10.76 22.66 -6.29
CA GLU A 358 -10.53 23.11 -4.91
C GLU A 358 -9.30 22.46 -4.28
N VAL A 359 -9.03 21.19 -4.59
CA VAL A 359 -7.79 20.49 -4.18
C VAL A 359 -6.57 21.17 -4.81
N PHE A 360 -6.62 21.53 -6.09
CA PHE A 360 -5.55 22.31 -6.73
C PHE A 360 -5.37 23.67 -6.08
N GLN A 361 -6.47 24.41 -5.81
CA GLN A 361 -6.42 25.71 -5.15
C GLN A 361 -5.79 25.63 -3.75
N LEU A 362 -6.12 24.58 -2.99
CA LEU A 362 -5.51 24.32 -1.68
C LEU A 362 -4.02 23.96 -1.82
N GLY A 363 -3.65 23.18 -2.84
CA GLY A 363 -2.26 22.85 -3.16
C GLY A 363 -1.43 24.11 -3.42
N ILE A 364 -1.96 25.03 -4.24
CA ILE A 364 -1.35 26.33 -4.57
C ILE A 364 -1.23 27.21 -3.30
N LYS A 365 -2.24 27.23 -2.43
CA LYS A 365 -2.21 28.00 -1.17
C LYS A 365 -1.16 27.46 -0.18
N LYS A 366 -0.93 26.15 -0.15
CA LYS A 366 0.07 25.47 0.69
C LYS A 366 1.51 25.66 0.21
N MET A 367 1.72 26.16 -1.00
CA MET A 367 3.07 26.41 -1.51
C MET A 367 3.80 27.49 -0.70
N PRO A 368 5.12 27.36 -0.54
CA PRO A 368 5.95 28.35 0.13
C PRO A 368 5.82 29.75 -0.50
N LYS A 369 6.04 30.79 0.31
CA LYS A 369 5.83 32.19 -0.10
C LYS A 369 6.81 32.61 -1.21
N GLU A 370 7.98 31.98 -1.22
CA GLU A 370 9.08 32.15 -2.16
C GLU A 370 8.65 31.83 -3.60
N LEU A 371 7.68 30.92 -3.78
CA LEU A 371 7.14 30.55 -5.09
C LEU A 371 6.06 31.51 -5.59
N ARG A 372 5.49 32.36 -4.74
CA ARG A 372 4.32 33.19 -5.11
C ARG A 372 4.64 34.32 -6.09
N GLY A 373 5.90 34.71 -6.17
CA GLY A 373 6.38 35.72 -7.12
C GLY A 373 6.72 35.16 -8.49
N TRP A 374 6.59 33.85 -8.70
CA TRP A 374 6.93 33.21 -9.97
C TRP A 374 5.75 33.29 -10.94
N ASP A 375 6.02 33.58 -12.20
CA ASP A 375 4.98 33.70 -13.24
C ASP A 375 4.15 32.42 -13.36
N ALA A 376 4.80 31.25 -13.32
CA ALA A 376 4.11 29.95 -13.37
C ALA A 376 3.14 29.75 -12.19
N TYR A 377 3.44 30.30 -11.00
CA TYR A 377 2.52 30.25 -9.87
C TYR A 377 1.30 31.15 -10.10
N LEU A 378 1.53 32.37 -10.59
CA LEU A 378 0.46 33.34 -10.86
C LEU A 378 -0.47 32.83 -11.96
N GLU A 379 0.09 32.25 -13.02
CA GLU A 379 -0.66 31.66 -14.13
C GLU A 379 -1.46 30.43 -13.68
N LEU A 380 -0.85 29.53 -12.89
CA LEU A 380 -1.55 28.38 -12.33
C LEU A 380 -2.73 28.80 -11.45
N LYS A 381 -2.50 29.79 -10.58
CA LYS A 381 -3.54 30.34 -9.72
C LYS A 381 -4.66 30.94 -10.54
N LYS A 382 -4.32 31.76 -11.54
CA LYS A 382 -5.29 32.41 -12.43
C LYS A 382 -6.15 31.38 -13.15
N MET A 383 -5.54 30.35 -13.75
CA MET A 383 -6.28 29.29 -14.44
C MET A 383 -7.24 28.52 -13.51
N VAL A 384 -6.81 28.19 -12.30
CA VAL A 384 -7.66 27.50 -11.31
C VAL A 384 -8.82 28.38 -10.88
N ASP A 385 -8.56 29.65 -10.57
CA ASP A 385 -9.58 30.60 -10.10
C ASP A 385 -10.60 30.88 -11.23
N GLU A 386 -10.16 31.12 -12.47
CA GLU A 386 -11.04 31.31 -13.64
C GLU A 386 -11.93 30.08 -13.90
N PHE A 387 -11.37 28.87 -13.85
CA PHE A 387 -12.18 27.65 -14.01
C PHE A 387 -13.20 27.49 -12.87
N LEU A 388 -12.81 27.74 -11.61
CA LEU A 388 -13.73 27.68 -10.48
C LEU A 388 -14.87 28.71 -10.59
N GLU A 389 -14.62 29.86 -11.19
CA GLU A 389 -15.67 30.87 -11.47
C GLU A 389 -16.58 30.46 -12.64
N THR A 390 -16.06 29.72 -13.63
CA THR A 390 -16.87 29.23 -14.77
C THR A 390 -17.79 28.07 -14.43
N LEU A 391 -17.39 27.15 -13.55
CA LEU A 391 -18.14 25.91 -13.29
C LEU A 391 -19.56 26.12 -12.75
N PRO A 392 -19.85 27.10 -11.87
CA PRO A 392 -21.22 27.43 -11.47
C PRO A 392 -22.11 27.85 -12.64
N LEU A 393 -21.57 28.58 -13.62
CA LEU A 393 -22.29 28.96 -14.83
C LEU A 393 -22.59 27.74 -15.70
N VAL A 394 -21.61 26.83 -15.81
CA VAL A 394 -21.78 25.55 -16.50
C VAL A 394 -22.88 24.72 -15.84
N GLU A 395 -22.94 24.67 -14.50
CA GLU A 395 -23.99 23.96 -13.75
C GLU A 395 -25.38 24.52 -14.03
N GLN A 396 -25.51 25.85 -14.10
CA GLN A 396 -26.78 26.49 -14.43
C GLN A 396 -27.22 26.20 -15.87
N LEU A 397 -26.27 26.20 -16.82
CA LEU A 397 -26.53 25.89 -18.22
C LEU A 397 -26.79 24.39 -18.47
N ALA A 398 -26.29 23.51 -17.60
CA ALA A 398 -26.58 22.08 -17.61
C ALA A 398 -28.01 21.74 -17.14
N ASN A 399 -28.76 22.72 -16.62
CA ASN A 399 -30.11 22.49 -16.13
C ASN A 399 -31.07 22.07 -17.27
N PRO A 400 -31.84 20.96 -17.11
CA PRO A 400 -32.82 20.51 -18.10
C PRO A 400 -33.95 21.49 -18.44
N SER A 401 -34.08 22.58 -17.69
CA SER A 401 -35.03 23.66 -17.95
C SER A 401 -34.68 24.45 -19.23
N LEU A 402 -33.43 24.40 -19.68
CA LEU A 402 -33.02 25.07 -20.91
C LEU A 402 -33.67 24.43 -22.15
N ARG A 403 -33.89 25.27 -23.16
CA ARG A 403 -34.56 24.98 -24.42
C ARG A 403 -33.81 25.69 -25.53
N GLU A 404 -34.04 25.32 -26.79
CA GLU A 404 -33.34 25.90 -27.95
C GLU A 404 -33.35 27.44 -27.97
N ARG A 405 -34.45 28.08 -27.53
CA ARG A 405 -34.56 29.54 -27.44
C ARG A 405 -33.55 30.18 -26.47
N HIS A 406 -33.27 29.52 -25.35
CA HIS A 406 -32.30 30.00 -24.36
C HIS A 406 -30.87 29.92 -24.90
N TRP A 407 -30.56 28.83 -25.60
CA TRP A 407 -29.27 28.66 -26.28
C TRP A 407 -29.08 29.70 -27.39
N LYS A 408 -30.11 30.00 -28.20
CA LYS A 408 -30.06 31.09 -29.20
C LYS A 408 -29.84 32.47 -28.58
N ALA A 409 -30.41 32.75 -27.42
CA ALA A 409 -30.15 33.99 -26.69
C ALA A 409 -28.67 34.07 -26.27
N LEU A 410 -28.11 32.98 -25.77
CA LEU A 410 -26.70 32.89 -25.40
C LEU A 410 -25.76 33.03 -26.62
N GLU A 411 -26.10 32.41 -27.76
CA GLU A 411 -25.37 32.58 -29.02
C GLU A 411 -25.35 34.05 -29.49
N THR A 412 -26.47 34.76 -29.29
CA THR A 412 -26.59 36.18 -29.67
C THR A 412 -25.72 37.07 -28.78
N LEU A 413 -25.61 36.77 -27.49
CA LEU A 413 -24.79 37.52 -26.53
C LEU A 413 -23.29 37.27 -26.74
N THR A 414 -22.91 36.00 -26.92
CA THR A 414 -21.51 35.60 -27.09
C THR A 414 -20.97 35.81 -28.51
N GLY A 415 -21.88 35.95 -29.49
CA GLY A 415 -21.53 36.04 -30.92
C GLY A 415 -20.97 34.73 -31.49
N LYS A 416 -21.12 33.61 -30.76
CA LYS A 416 -20.61 32.29 -31.13
C LYS A 416 -21.76 31.30 -31.24
N LYS A 417 -21.66 30.40 -32.22
CA LYS A 417 -22.67 29.38 -32.47
C LYS A 417 -22.44 28.19 -31.52
N LEU A 418 -23.47 27.79 -30.79
CA LEU A 418 -23.48 26.74 -29.78
C LEU A 418 -24.41 25.61 -30.23
N GLU A 419 -23.84 24.61 -30.89
CA GLU A 419 -24.59 23.47 -31.42
C GLU A 419 -24.78 22.36 -30.36
N VAL A 420 -25.41 22.72 -29.24
CA VAL A 420 -25.55 21.88 -28.02
C VAL A 420 -26.27 20.54 -28.26
N THR A 421 -27.05 20.43 -29.34
CA THR A 421 -27.74 19.21 -29.73
C THR A 421 -26.86 18.18 -30.42
N LEU A 422 -25.63 18.56 -30.84
CA LEU A 422 -24.69 17.62 -31.43
C LEU A 422 -24.00 16.80 -30.34
N GLU A 423 -23.87 15.49 -30.58
CA GLU A 423 -23.09 14.61 -29.70
C GLU A 423 -21.62 15.03 -29.61
N SER A 424 -21.10 15.71 -30.63
CA SER A 424 -19.73 16.22 -30.65
C SER A 424 -19.51 17.50 -29.83
N PHE A 425 -20.56 18.12 -29.28
CA PHE A 425 -20.44 19.35 -28.50
C PHE A 425 -19.68 19.05 -27.18
N MET A 426 -18.58 19.77 -26.97
CA MET A 426 -17.67 19.56 -25.83
C MET A 426 -17.69 20.75 -24.88
N LEU A 427 -17.22 20.55 -23.65
CA LEU A 427 -17.11 21.63 -22.66
C LEU A 427 -16.28 22.80 -23.17
N LYS A 428 -15.18 22.53 -23.90
CA LYS A 428 -14.34 23.59 -24.47
C LYS A 428 -15.10 24.54 -25.40
N ASP A 429 -16.06 24.04 -26.16
CA ASP A 429 -16.82 24.87 -27.11
C ASP A 429 -17.65 25.91 -26.34
N LEU A 430 -18.17 25.52 -25.17
CA LEU A 430 -18.88 26.41 -24.26
C LEU A 430 -17.94 27.38 -23.53
N LEU A 431 -16.80 26.90 -23.04
CA LEU A 431 -15.82 27.76 -22.33
C LEU A 431 -15.20 28.78 -23.28
N ASP A 432 -14.83 28.36 -24.49
CA ASP A 432 -14.32 29.25 -25.54
C ASP A 432 -15.38 30.27 -25.93
N ALA A 433 -16.68 29.99 -25.77
CA ALA A 433 -17.74 30.95 -26.02
C ALA A 433 -17.66 32.21 -25.16
N GLY A 434 -16.88 32.17 -24.08
CA GLY A 434 -16.68 33.32 -23.19
C GLY A 434 -17.85 33.53 -22.24
N ILE A 435 -18.43 32.43 -21.75
CA ILE A 435 -19.57 32.49 -20.81
C ILE A 435 -19.24 33.23 -19.51
N LEU A 436 -17.96 33.26 -19.11
CA LEU A 436 -17.53 33.99 -17.93
C LEU A 436 -17.63 35.51 -18.12
N GLN A 437 -17.38 36.02 -19.32
CA GLN A 437 -17.46 37.44 -19.63
C GLN A 437 -18.90 37.96 -19.65
N VAL A 438 -19.88 37.07 -19.84
CA VAL A 438 -21.32 37.34 -19.83
C VAL A 438 -22.03 36.63 -18.67
N SER A 439 -21.34 36.49 -17.54
CA SER A 439 -21.82 35.68 -16.39
C SER A 439 -23.20 36.13 -15.88
N GLU A 440 -23.43 37.44 -15.74
CA GLU A 440 -24.70 38.00 -15.27
C GLU A 440 -25.86 37.63 -16.21
N ASP A 441 -25.64 37.72 -17.52
CA ASP A 441 -26.65 37.36 -18.52
C ASP A 441 -26.92 35.84 -18.54
N VAL A 442 -25.88 35.02 -18.36
CA VAL A 442 -26.02 33.56 -18.23
C VAL A 442 -26.91 33.19 -17.05
N GLU A 443 -26.69 33.82 -15.89
CA GLU A 443 -27.50 33.62 -14.69
C GLU A 443 -28.96 34.05 -14.92
N GLU A 444 -29.18 35.17 -15.60
CA GLU A 444 -30.52 35.62 -15.95
C GLU A 444 -31.22 34.62 -16.87
N ILE A 445 -30.57 34.17 -17.95
CA ILE A 445 -31.13 33.19 -18.90
C ILE A 445 -31.48 31.87 -18.18
N ALA A 446 -30.59 31.35 -17.34
CA ALA A 446 -30.87 30.13 -16.58
C ALA A 446 -32.04 30.32 -15.60
N SER A 447 -32.11 31.46 -14.90
CA SER A 447 -33.22 31.79 -14.00
C SER A 447 -34.55 31.92 -14.75
N LEU A 448 -34.53 32.49 -15.96
CA LEU A 448 -35.70 32.58 -16.84
C LEU A 448 -36.16 31.18 -17.26
N ALA A 449 -35.23 30.33 -17.69
CA ALA A 449 -35.54 28.97 -18.13
C ALA A 449 -36.27 28.15 -17.04
N VAL A 450 -35.84 28.23 -15.79
CA VAL A 450 -36.49 27.53 -14.66
C VAL A 450 -37.92 28.04 -14.43
N LYS A 451 -38.15 29.35 -14.54
CA LYS A 451 -39.49 29.95 -14.37
C LYS A 451 -40.40 29.60 -15.55
N GLU A 452 -39.86 29.53 -16.76
CA GLU A 452 -40.58 29.09 -17.94
C GLU A 452 -40.96 27.61 -17.87
N LEU A 453 -40.07 26.74 -17.39
CA LEU A 453 -40.39 25.32 -17.18
C LEU A 453 -41.57 25.15 -16.20
N ALA A 454 -41.64 25.97 -15.14
CA ALA A 454 -42.77 25.94 -14.21
C ALA A 454 -44.09 26.36 -14.87
N ILE A 455 -44.06 27.24 -15.88
CA ILE A 455 -45.25 27.61 -16.66
C ILE A 455 -45.62 26.49 -17.62
N GLU A 456 -44.64 25.92 -18.32
CA GLU A 456 -44.82 24.77 -19.22
C GLU A 456 -45.49 23.61 -18.47
N GLY A 457 -44.97 23.24 -17.29
CA GLY A 457 -45.55 22.18 -16.47
C GLY A 457 -46.97 22.47 -15.98
N LYS A 458 -47.32 23.74 -15.69
CA LYS A 458 -48.71 24.09 -15.35
C LYS A 458 -49.65 23.92 -16.54
N LEU A 459 -49.22 24.34 -17.74
CA LEU A 459 -50.03 24.18 -18.96
C LEU A 459 -50.21 22.72 -19.33
N ASP A 460 -49.17 21.91 -19.20
CA ASP A 460 -49.24 20.48 -19.51
C ASP A 460 -50.07 19.74 -18.46
N ALA A 461 -49.99 20.09 -17.17
CA ALA A 461 -50.89 19.53 -16.15
C ALA A 461 -52.37 19.82 -16.44
N ILE A 462 -52.70 21.03 -16.91
CA ILE A 462 -54.07 21.37 -17.32
C ILE A 462 -54.50 20.55 -18.55
N ALA A 463 -53.59 20.38 -19.52
CA ALA A 463 -53.86 19.59 -20.71
C ALA A 463 -54.11 18.11 -20.36
N ASP A 464 -53.27 17.53 -19.49
CA ASP A 464 -53.38 16.14 -19.04
C ASP A 464 -54.65 15.91 -18.23
N ASP A 465 -55.00 16.82 -17.32
CA ASP A 465 -56.25 16.76 -16.55
C ASP A 465 -57.48 16.85 -17.46
N CYS A 466 -57.47 17.75 -18.45
CA CYS A 466 -58.54 17.82 -19.44
C CYS A 466 -58.64 16.56 -20.30
N ALA A 467 -57.52 15.89 -20.60
CA ALA A 467 -57.49 14.70 -21.45
C ALA A 467 -58.14 13.47 -20.79
N VAL A 468 -58.14 13.39 -19.44
CA VAL A 468 -58.73 12.26 -18.71
C VAL A 468 -60.17 12.49 -18.26
N ARG A 469 -60.65 13.74 -18.31
CA ARG A 469 -62.03 14.09 -17.96
C ARG A 469 -63.00 13.56 -19.02
N ALA A 470 -64.09 12.95 -18.55
CA ALA A 470 -65.10 12.36 -19.41
C ALA A 470 -66.51 12.74 -18.94
N LEU A 471 -67.38 13.10 -19.88
CA LEU A 471 -68.79 13.30 -19.60
C LEU A 471 -69.44 11.95 -19.29
N THR A 472 -70.14 11.88 -18.16
CA THR A 472 -70.89 10.69 -17.77
C THR A 472 -72.38 10.91 -17.96
N PHE A 473 -73.07 9.87 -18.44
CA PHE A 473 -74.48 9.94 -18.76
C PHE A 473 -75.29 8.99 -17.87
N THR A 474 -76.41 9.46 -17.36
CA THR A 474 -77.39 8.70 -16.56
C THR A 474 -78.64 8.36 -17.40
N PRO A 475 -79.39 7.33 -17.01
CA PRO A 475 -80.58 6.92 -17.77
C PRO A 475 -81.73 7.92 -17.63
N PHE A 476 -82.40 8.22 -18.75
CA PHE A 476 -83.63 9.01 -18.75
C PHE A 476 -84.84 8.12 -19.04
N LYS A 477 -85.70 7.93 -18.03
CA LYS A 477 -86.92 7.11 -18.13
C LYS A 477 -86.60 5.73 -18.75
N THR A 478 -87.17 5.41 -19.91
CA THR A 478 -86.95 4.16 -20.65
C THR A 478 -85.99 4.29 -21.84
N ARG A 479 -85.38 5.47 -22.06
CA ARG A 479 -84.59 5.78 -23.26
C ARG A 479 -83.08 5.49 -23.14
N GLY A 480 -82.65 4.90 -22.03
CA GLY A 480 -81.23 4.64 -21.75
C GLY A 480 -80.46 5.90 -21.32
N ASN A 481 -79.13 5.81 -21.33
CA ASN A 481 -78.21 6.83 -20.81
C ASN A 481 -78.05 8.00 -21.78
N ILE A 482 -78.94 8.98 -21.67
CA ILE A 482 -79.00 10.13 -22.60
C ILE A 482 -78.96 11.49 -21.89
N ILE A 483 -78.99 11.52 -20.56
CA ILE A 483 -78.90 12.77 -19.78
C ILE A 483 -77.52 12.84 -19.12
N LEU A 484 -76.94 14.03 -19.05
CA LEU A 484 -75.71 14.28 -18.30
C LEU A 484 -75.94 13.97 -16.82
N ASN A 485 -74.99 13.27 -16.19
CA ASN A 485 -75.00 13.04 -14.76
C ASN A 485 -74.75 14.38 -14.04
N THR A 486 -75.75 14.89 -13.32
CA THR A 486 -75.67 16.20 -12.65
C THR A 486 -74.57 16.29 -11.60
N GLY A 487 -74.30 15.21 -10.84
CA GLY A 487 -73.24 15.21 -9.83
C GLY A 487 -71.85 15.28 -10.46
N ALA A 488 -71.56 14.35 -11.38
CA ALA A 488 -70.27 14.31 -12.06
C ALA A 488 -70.04 15.54 -12.97
N THR A 489 -71.11 16.11 -13.55
CA THR A 489 -70.99 17.34 -14.36
C THR A 489 -70.68 18.56 -13.49
N ALA A 490 -71.22 18.64 -12.28
CA ALA A 490 -70.88 19.72 -11.34
C ALA A 490 -69.38 19.68 -10.94
N GLU A 491 -68.85 18.49 -10.63
CA GLU A 491 -67.42 18.29 -10.36
C GLU A 491 -66.53 18.65 -11.58
N LEU A 492 -67.00 18.33 -12.79
CA LEU A 492 -66.30 18.72 -14.03
C LEU A 492 -66.29 20.24 -14.22
N MET A 493 -67.39 20.93 -13.92
CA MET A 493 -67.47 22.39 -14.00
C MET A 493 -66.59 23.08 -12.95
N GLU A 494 -66.55 22.57 -11.72
CA GLU A 494 -65.63 23.08 -10.68
C GLU A 494 -64.16 22.97 -11.12
N GLY A 495 -63.77 21.80 -11.67
CA GLY A 495 -62.42 21.63 -12.19
C GLY A 495 -62.11 22.49 -13.42
N LEU A 496 -63.12 22.81 -14.23
CA LEU A 496 -62.98 23.74 -15.35
C LEU A 496 -62.72 25.17 -14.88
N GLU A 497 -63.44 25.63 -13.85
CA GLU A 497 -63.21 26.94 -13.22
C GLU A 497 -61.80 27.02 -12.62
N GLU A 498 -61.35 25.95 -11.94
CA GLU A 498 -59.99 25.86 -11.39
C GLU A 498 -58.93 25.92 -12.51
N ALA A 499 -59.11 25.19 -13.61
CA ALA A 499 -58.22 25.23 -14.77
C ALA A 499 -58.19 26.63 -15.42
N GLN A 500 -59.32 27.31 -15.53
CA GLN A 500 -59.41 28.68 -16.03
C GLN A 500 -58.71 29.68 -15.11
N MET A 501 -58.87 29.55 -13.79
CA MET A 501 -58.11 30.35 -12.82
C MET A 501 -56.60 30.10 -12.94
N GLY A 502 -56.20 28.84 -13.12
CA GLY A 502 -54.81 28.45 -13.37
C GLY A 502 -54.23 29.11 -14.62
N LEU A 503 -54.97 29.09 -15.74
CA LEU A 503 -54.58 29.77 -16.98
C LEU A 503 -54.54 31.30 -16.83
N GLY A 504 -55.47 31.89 -16.07
CA GLY A 504 -55.45 33.30 -15.72
C GLY A 504 -54.17 33.69 -14.97
N SER A 505 -53.72 32.86 -14.03
CA SER A 505 -52.45 33.03 -13.33
C SER A 505 -51.25 32.89 -14.28
N VAL A 506 -51.28 31.94 -15.22
CA VAL A 506 -50.24 31.78 -16.25
C VAL A 506 -50.15 33.02 -17.15
N LEU A 507 -51.26 33.53 -17.64
CA LEU A 507 -51.32 34.72 -18.50
C LEU A 507 -50.90 36.02 -17.77
N ALA A 508 -51.11 36.09 -16.46
CA ALA A 508 -50.61 37.20 -15.63
C ALA A 508 -49.10 37.14 -15.38
N SER A 509 -48.44 36.00 -15.64
CA SER A 509 -47.00 35.86 -15.47
C SER A 509 -46.22 36.64 -16.53
N ARG A 510 -45.21 37.39 -16.11
CA ARG A 510 -44.29 38.08 -17.04
C ARG A 510 -43.48 37.15 -17.95
N PHE A 511 -43.35 35.87 -17.58
CA PHE A 511 -42.60 34.86 -18.34
C PHE A 511 -43.50 34.07 -19.31
N VAL A 512 -44.75 34.47 -19.49
CA VAL A 512 -45.70 33.77 -20.36
C VAL A 512 -45.42 33.97 -21.86
N ILE A 513 -44.51 34.88 -22.22
CA ILE A 513 -44.29 35.32 -23.60
C ILE A 513 -44.18 34.15 -24.60
N PRO A 514 -43.38 33.09 -24.36
CA PRO A 514 -43.26 31.96 -25.30
C PRO A 514 -44.53 31.10 -25.38
N PHE A 515 -45.39 31.14 -24.36
CA PHE A 515 -46.56 30.28 -24.20
C PHE A 515 -47.89 31.01 -24.40
N LYS A 516 -47.85 32.32 -24.65
CA LYS A 516 -49.03 33.20 -24.65
C LYS A 516 -50.10 32.72 -25.61
N GLU A 517 -49.73 32.36 -26.83
CA GLU A 517 -50.68 31.85 -27.84
C GLU A 517 -51.34 30.54 -27.40
N LYS A 518 -50.55 29.57 -26.90
CA LYS A 518 -51.06 28.29 -26.38
C LYS A 518 -52.00 28.53 -25.19
N ALA A 519 -51.61 29.37 -24.24
CA ALA A 519 -52.40 29.67 -23.05
C ALA A 519 -53.71 30.39 -23.38
N THR A 520 -53.69 31.36 -24.30
CA THR A 520 -54.91 32.06 -24.76
C THR A 520 -55.87 31.10 -25.45
N LEU A 521 -55.37 30.21 -26.31
CA LEU A 521 -56.21 29.20 -26.96
C LEU A 521 -56.90 28.28 -25.94
N TRP A 522 -56.17 27.82 -24.92
CA TRP A 522 -56.77 27.02 -23.84
C TRP A 522 -57.86 27.79 -23.08
N VAL A 523 -57.65 29.07 -22.79
CA VAL A 523 -58.67 29.91 -22.13
C VAL A 523 -59.94 29.98 -22.98
N GLU A 524 -59.81 30.26 -24.27
CA GLU A 524 -60.94 30.34 -25.19
C GLU A 524 -61.70 29.00 -25.27
N GLN A 525 -60.98 27.89 -25.43
CA GLN A 525 -61.58 26.56 -25.53
C GLN A 525 -62.31 26.15 -24.25
N LEU A 526 -61.69 26.34 -23.08
CA LEU A 526 -62.31 26.00 -21.80
C LEU A 526 -63.51 26.90 -21.50
N SER A 527 -63.47 28.19 -21.88
CA SER A 527 -64.64 29.10 -21.75
C SER A 527 -65.83 28.61 -22.56
N VAL A 528 -65.61 28.27 -23.83
CA VAL A 528 -66.68 27.77 -24.71
C VAL A 528 -67.26 26.44 -24.20
N ILE A 529 -66.40 25.54 -23.71
CA ILE A 529 -66.85 24.27 -23.12
C ILE A 529 -67.70 24.53 -21.87
N GLY A 530 -67.28 25.43 -20.99
CA GLY A 530 -68.01 25.78 -19.77
C GLY A 530 -69.39 26.35 -20.07
N GLU A 531 -69.46 27.38 -20.93
CA GLU A 531 -70.73 27.99 -21.35
C GLU A 531 -71.67 26.98 -22.02
N THR A 532 -71.13 26.07 -22.85
CA THR A 532 -71.93 25.03 -23.51
C THR A 532 -72.48 24.02 -22.51
N LEU A 533 -71.68 23.59 -21.53
CA LEU A 533 -72.11 22.67 -20.48
C LEU A 533 -73.18 23.29 -19.57
N GLU A 534 -73.01 24.56 -19.19
CA GLU A 534 -74.01 25.32 -18.43
C GLU A 534 -75.35 25.36 -19.14
N GLN A 535 -75.36 25.74 -20.42
CA GLN A 535 -76.57 25.79 -21.23
C GLN A 535 -77.21 24.41 -21.38
N TRP A 536 -76.41 23.36 -21.57
CA TRP A 536 -76.92 21.99 -21.67
C TRP A 536 -77.59 21.57 -20.36
N VAL A 537 -76.94 21.76 -19.21
CA VAL A 537 -77.52 21.43 -17.89
C VAL A 537 -78.80 22.22 -17.65
N ALA A 538 -78.84 23.50 -18.01
CA ALA A 538 -80.03 24.34 -17.86
C ALA A 538 -81.22 23.83 -18.71
N VAL A 539 -81.00 23.50 -19.98
CA VAL A 539 -82.04 22.94 -20.87
C VAL A 539 -82.46 21.54 -20.41
N GLN A 540 -81.54 20.73 -19.88
CA GLN A 540 -81.84 19.40 -19.36
C GLN A 540 -82.67 19.43 -18.07
N ALA A 541 -82.57 20.50 -17.29
CA ALA A 541 -83.33 20.70 -16.05
C ALA A 541 -84.77 21.22 -16.29
N MET A 542 -85.05 21.78 -17.48
CA MET A 542 -86.39 22.17 -17.95
C MET A 542 -87.18 20.95 -18.45
#